data_AF-A0A7V9DY16-F1
#
_entry.id   AF-A0A7V9DY16-F1
#
_cell.length_a   1.000
_cell.length_b   1.000
_cell.length_c   1.000
_cell.angle_alpha   90.00
_cell.angle_beta   90.00
_cell.angle_gamma   90.00
#
_symmetry.space_group_name_H-M   'P 1'
#
loop_
_entity.id
_entity.type
_entity.pdbx_description
1 polymer ?
#
loop_
_entity_poly.entity_id
_entity_poly.type
_entity_poly.pdbx_seq_one_letter_code
_entity_poly.pdbx_strand_id
1 'polypeptide(L)' 'MSIIVTGAAGFIGANILRALNDRGEYDIVAVDNLMHGSKFRNLADCEIADYLDKDDFLDRVRKRALA' A
#
# COMPACT_ATOMS: atom_id res chain seq x y z
N MET A 1 4.76 9.61 -10.22
CA MET A 1 3.32 9.90 -10.02
C MET A 1 2.93 8.90 -8.98
N SER A 2 2.71 9.33 -7.73
CA SER A 2 2.56 8.36 -6.65
C SER A 2 1.18 7.73 -6.66
N ILE A 3 1.14 6.40 -6.82
CA ILE A 3 -0.08 5.59 -6.74
C ILE A 3 -0.27 5.18 -5.28
N ILE A 4 -1.45 5.41 -4.72
CA ILE A 4 -1.77 4.97 -3.35
C ILE A 4 -2.73 3.79 -3.44
N VAL A 5 -2.36 2.66 -2.83
CA VAL A 5 -3.22 1.48 -2.73
C VAL A 5 -3.60 1.27 -1.27
N THR A 6 -4.88 1.45 -0.94
CA THR A 6 -5.42 1.14 0.40
C THR A 6 -5.93 -0.30 0.46
N GLY A 7 -5.87 -0.92 1.64
CA GLY A 7 -6.11 -2.35 1.76
C GLY A 7 -5.05 -3.19 1.02
N ALA A 8 -3.83 -2.65 0.92
CA ALA A 8 -2.74 -3.17 0.10
C ALA A 8 -2.34 -4.61 0.44
N ALA A 9 -2.35 -4.98 1.72
CA ALA A 9 -2.02 -6.33 2.17
C ALA A 9 -3.25 -7.27 2.15
N GLY A 10 -4.43 -6.74 1.81
CA GLY A 10 -5.64 -7.52 1.57
C GLY A 10 -5.60 -8.33 0.29
N PHE A 11 -6.61 -9.18 0.09
CA PHE A 11 -6.70 -10.06 -1.08
C PHE A 11 -6.70 -9.29 -2.40
N ILE A 12 -7.52 -8.24 -2.51
CA ILE A 12 -7.63 -7.44 -3.74
C ILE A 12 -6.43 -6.50 -3.89
N GLY A 13 -6.06 -5.79 -2.82
CA GLY A 13 -4.97 -4.81 -2.86
C GLY A 13 -3.65 -5.42 -3.32
N ALA A 14 -3.30 -6.61 -2.83
CA ALA A 14 -2.05 -7.27 -3.22
C ALA A 14 -2.02 -7.69 -4.70
N ASN A 15 -3.18 -8.05 -5.28
CA ASN A 15 -3.24 -8.35 -6.71
C ASN A 15 -3.21 -7.07 -7.57
N ILE A 16 -3.74 -5.95 -7.06
CA ILE A 16 -3.57 -4.64 -7.71
C ILE A 16 -2.09 -4.25 -7.71
N LEU A 17 -1.38 -4.41 -6.60
CA LEU A 17 0.06 -4.15 -6.52
C LEU A 17 0.86 -4.97 -7.53
N ARG A 18 0.62 -6.29 -7.58
CA ARG A 18 1.25 -7.16 -8.59
C ARG A 18 0.97 -6.68 -10.02
N ALA A 19 -0.28 -6.38 -10.34
CA ALA A 19 -0.65 -5.90 -11.67
C ALA A 19 -0.04 -4.51 -12.01
N LEU A 20 0.25 -3.68 -11.01
CA LEU A 20 0.96 -2.41 -11.19
C LEU A 20 2.46 -2.65 -11.41
N ASN A 21 3.09 -3.53 -10.63
CA ASN A 21 4.49 -3.90 -10.83
C ASN A 21 4.73 -4.55 -12.19
N ASP A 22 3.82 -5.42 -12.66
CA ASP A 22 3.85 -6.02 -14.00
C ASP A 22 3.79 -4.97 -15.13
N ARG A 23 3.27 -3.78 -14.84
CA ARG A 23 3.19 -2.64 -15.77
C ARG A 23 4.37 -1.68 -15.64
N GLY A 24 5.32 -1.96 -14.76
CA GLY A 24 6.47 -1.10 -14.49
C GLY A 24 6.18 0.07 -13.53
N GLU A 25 5.08 0.02 -12.80
CA GLU A 25 4.76 1.01 -11.77
C GLU A 25 5.33 0.55 -10.41
N TYR A 26 6.21 1.37 -9.85
CA TYR A 26 6.92 1.09 -8.58
C TYR A 26 6.83 2.25 -7.57
N ASP A 27 6.44 3.45 -8.02
CA ASP A 27 6.15 4.62 -7.16
C ASP A 27 4.77 4.43 -6.49
N ILE A 28 4.69 3.41 -5.63
CA ILE A 28 3.46 2.97 -4.98
C ILE A 28 3.59 3.06 -3.46
N VAL A 29 2.65 3.74 -2.82
CA VAL A 29 2.48 3.77 -1.36
C VAL A 29 1.39 2.77 -0.97
N ALA A 30 1.80 1.73 -0.25
CA ALA A 30 0.88 0.72 0.29
C ALA A 30 0.31 1.18 1.63
N VAL A 31 -1.02 1.14 1.78
CA VAL A 31 -1.70 1.47 3.05
C VAL A 31 -2.51 0.26 3.53
N ASP A 32 -2.21 -0.25 4.73
CA ASP A 32 -3.00 -1.32 5.37
C ASP A 32 -2.90 -1.27 6.90
N ASN A 33 -3.54 -2.25 7.54
CA ASN A 33 -3.35 -2.60 8.94
C ASN A 33 -2.67 -3.98 9.02
N LEU A 34 -1.37 -3.97 9.33
CA LEU A 34 -0.54 -5.15 9.50
C LEU A 34 -0.48 -5.70 10.95
N MET A 35 -1.34 -5.25 11.86
CA MET A 35 -1.39 -5.77 13.25
C MET A 35 -1.58 -7.30 13.33
N HIS A 36 -2.10 -7.92 12.26
CA HIS A 36 -2.14 -9.37 12.12
C HIS A 36 -1.07 -9.84 11.11
N GLY A 37 0.01 -10.42 11.63
CA GLY A 37 1.21 -10.81 10.90
C GLY A 37 1.03 -11.89 9.82
N SER A 38 -0.19 -12.36 9.51
CA SER A 38 -0.41 -13.23 8.34
C SER A 38 -0.47 -12.45 7.03
N LYS A 39 -0.85 -11.16 7.08
CA LYS A 39 -1.10 -10.34 5.90
C LYS A 39 0.17 -9.86 5.18
N PHE A 40 1.29 -9.69 5.89
CA PHE A 40 2.54 -9.19 5.27
C PHE A 40 2.99 -10.10 4.11
N ARG A 41 2.67 -11.40 4.18
CA ARG A 41 3.00 -12.37 3.13
C ARG A 41 2.41 -12.00 1.77
N ASN A 42 1.27 -11.31 1.75
CA ASN A 42 0.64 -10.89 0.50
C ASN A 42 1.43 -9.79 -0.22
N LEU A 43 2.25 -9.04 0.51
CA LEU A 43 3.11 -7.97 0.01
C LEU A 43 4.54 -8.44 -0.29
N ALA A 44 4.92 -9.66 0.13
CA ALA A 44 6.31 -10.13 0.05
C ALA A 44 6.86 -10.15 -1.39
N ASP A 45 5.99 -10.39 -2.37
CA ASP A 45 6.34 -10.44 -3.80
C ASP A 45 5.95 -9.14 -4.55
N CYS A 46 5.70 -8.04 -3.84
CA CYS A 46 5.35 -6.75 -4.44
C CYS A 46 6.48 -5.73 -4.22
N GLU A 47 6.77 -4.93 -5.23
CA GLU A 47 7.66 -3.79 -5.12
C GLU A 47 6.86 -2.51 -4.86
N ILE A 48 7.13 -1.88 -3.72
CA ILE A 48 6.46 -0.65 -3.27
C ILE A 48 7.52 0.36 -2.85
N ALA A 49 7.23 1.65 -3.04
CA ALA A 49 8.11 2.73 -2.64
C ALA A 49 8.04 2.99 -1.12
N ASP A 50 6.85 2.84 -0.53
CA ASP A 50 6.65 3.04 0.91
C ASP A 50 5.43 2.27 1.43
N TYR A 51 5.37 2.10 2.75
CA TYR A 51 4.23 1.56 3.48
C TYR A 51 3.78 2.55 4.57
N LEU A 52 2.47 2.75 4.68
CA LEU A 52 1.86 3.60 5.68
C LEU A 52 0.77 2.86 6.45
N ASP A 53 0.77 2.96 7.77
CA ASP A 53 -0.33 2.42 8.58
C ASP A 53 -1.63 3.20 8.30
N LYS A 54 -2.77 2.49 8.30
CA LYS A 54 -4.08 3.10 8.03
C LYS A 54 -4.41 4.31 8.91
N ASP A 55 -3.99 4.31 10.18
CA ASP A 55 -4.37 5.35 11.12
C ASP A 55 -3.52 6.61 10.88
N ASP A 56 -2.22 6.47 10.58
CA ASP A 56 -1.37 7.59 10.13
C ASP A 56 -1.83 8.13 8.77
N PHE A 57 -2.17 7.26 7.82
CA PHE A 57 -2.70 7.68 6.52
C PHE A 57 -3.96 8.55 6.67
N LEU A 58 -4.94 8.11 7.45
CA LEU A 58 -6.17 8.87 7.68
C LEU A 58 -5.89 10.24 8.31
N ASP A 59 -4.97 10.30 9.26
CA ASP A 59 -4.58 11.57 9.88
C ASP A 59 -3.90 12.52 8.90
N ARG A 60 -3.00 12.02 8.04
CA ARG A 60 -2.36 12.82 6.99
C ARG A 60 -3.36 13.32 5.95
N VAL A 61 -4.30 12.49 5.51
CA VAL A 61 -5.38 12.88 4.59
C VAL A 61 -6.22 14.01 5.20
N ARG A 62 -6.65 13.86 6.46
CA ARG A 62 -7.46 14.88 7.17
C ARG A 62 -6.72 16.20 7.30
N LYS A 63 -5.40 16.16 7.53
CA LYS A 63 -4.53 17.34 7.61
C LYS A 63 -4.14 17.91 6.24
N ARG A 64 -4.54 17.27 5.12
CA ARG A 64 -4.07 17.57 3.76
C ARG A 64 -2.53 17.58 3.66
N ALA A 65 -1.90 16.62 4.33
CA ALA A 65 -0.44 16.48 4.45
C ALA A 65 0.09 15.23 3.73
N LEU A 66 -0.58 14.81 2.65
CA LEU A 66 -0.02 13.87 1.67
C LEU A 66 0.79 14.70 0.68
N ALA A 67 2.09 14.84 0.94
CA ALA A 67 3.04 15.58 0.12
C ALA A 67 4.03 14.61 -0.53
#